data_AF-A0A6L8IA10-F1
#
_entry.id   AF-A0A6L8IA10-F1
#
_cell.length_a   1.000
_cell.length_b   1.000
_cell.length_c   1.000
_cell.angle_alpha   90.00
_cell.angle_beta   90.00
_cell.angle_gamma   90.00
#
_symmetry.space_group_name_H-M   'P 1'
#
loop_
_entity.id
_entity.type
_entity.pdbx_description
1 polymer ?
#
loop_
_entity_poly.entity_id
_entity_poly.type
_entity_poly.pdbx_seq_one_letter_code
_entity_poly.pdbx_strand_id
1 'polypeptide(L)'
;KRHSATPLQFARYGGACPLWNVHRAFETPGRFLRQLAETPDGIRYLCLAREISAPGAAFRAPVRRFAIALGCEISHASQIVYSDGLDLSDVANFEPIGISCRICERRNCHQRSVPPLESELTIDHNRRRTLPYEVAG
;
A
#
# COMPACT_ATOMS: atom_id res chain seq x y z
N LYS A 1 3.67 -4.37 13.73
CA LYS A 1 5.13 -4.17 13.94
C LYS A 1 5.76 -3.83 12.60
N ARG A 2 6.87 -3.09 12.55
CA ARG A 2 7.51 -2.66 11.29
C ARG A 2 9.01 -2.87 11.40
N HIS A 3 9.58 -3.57 10.43
CA HIS A 3 11.01 -3.81 10.29
C HIS A 3 11.33 -3.66 8.80
N SER A 4 12.39 -2.91 8.48
CA SER A 4 12.85 -2.77 7.09
C SER A 4 14.36 -2.98 7.05
N ALA A 5 14.81 -3.73 6.05
CA ALA A 5 16.20 -3.79 5.62
C ALA A 5 16.43 -3.02 4.30
N THR A 6 15.35 -2.49 3.70
CA THR A 6 15.35 -1.81 2.40
C THR A 6 14.94 -0.34 2.53
N PRO A 7 15.15 0.48 1.48
CA PRO A 7 14.75 1.88 1.46
C PRO A 7 13.25 2.12 1.62
N LEU A 8 12.41 1.10 1.40
CA LEU A 8 10.95 1.19 1.55
C LEU A 8 10.59 1.75 2.93
N GLN A 9 10.20 3.01 2.94
CA GLN A 9 9.80 3.70 4.15
C GLN A 9 8.37 3.31 4.48
N PHE A 10 8.16 2.59 5.57
CA PHE A 10 6.82 2.44 6.12
C PHE A 10 6.44 3.76 6.80
N ALA A 11 5.17 4.16 6.69
CA ALA A 11 4.67 5.29 7.45
C ALA A 11 5.02 5.10 8.95
N ARG A 12 5.92 5.95 9.47
CA ARG A 12 6.45 5.86 10.83
C ARG A 12 5.32 5.98 11.86
N TYR A 13 4.36 6.85 11.54
CA TYR A 13 3.08 7.02 12.22
C TYR A 13 1.94 6.64 11.26
N GLY A 14 0.74 6.33 11.77
CA GLY A 14 -0.37 5.77 10.97
C GLY A 14 -0.70 6.53 9.67
N GLY A 15 -1.47 5.89 8.79
CA GLY A 15 -1.84 6.47 7.48
C GLY A 15 -0.96 6.01 6.33
N ALA A 16 -0.60 4.72 6.32
CA ALA A 16 -0.01 4.06 5.15
C ALA A 16 -0.96 4.20 3.93
N CYS A 17 -0.40 4.11 2.72
CA CYS A 17 -1.21 4.23 1.50
C CYS A 17 -2.33 3.17 1.47
N PRO A 18 -3.60 3.57 1.28
CA PRO A 18 -4.72 2.63 1.25
C PRO A 18 -4.68 1.66 0.05
N LEU A 19 -3.93 1.99 -1.01
CA LEU A 19 -3.72 1.10 -2.16
C LEU A 19 -2.75 -0.05 -1.84
N TRP A 20 -1.99 0.04 -0.75
CA TRP A 20 -1.09 -1.04 -0.34
C TRP A 20 -1.89 -2.28 0.09
N ASN A 21 -1.56 -3.44 -0.48
CA ASN A 21 -2.34 -4.66 -0.36
C ASN A 21 -2.50 -5.21 1.08
N VAL A 22 -1.70 -4.75 2.05
CA VAL A 22 -1.86 -5.11 3.47
C VAL A 22 -3.26 -4.78 4.00
N HIS A 23 -3.87 -3.70 3.50
CA HIS A 23 -5.19 -3.28 3.93
C HIS A 23 -6.29 -4.22 3.41
N ARG A 24 -6.12 -4.76 2.20
CA ARG A 24 -7.03 -5.74 1.58
C ARG A 24 -6.93 -7.14 2.20
N ALA A 25 -5.86 -7.44 2.95
CA ALA A 25 -5.65 -8.78 3.52
C ALA A 25 -6.83 -9.25 4.40
N PHE A 26 -7.50 -8.34 5.09
CA PHE A 26 -8.65 -8.64 5.93
C PHE A 26 -9.92 -9.02 5.15
N GLU A 27 -10.02 -8.64 3.87
CA GLU A 27 -11.15 -8.97 2.99
C GLU A 27 -11.10 -10.43 2.55
N THR A 28 -9.91 -11.04 2.52
CA THR A 28 -9.71 -12.44 2.15
C THR A 28 -8.89 -13.18 3.21
N PRO A 29 -9.48 -13.50 4.38
CA PRO A 29 -8.77 -14.12 5.50
C PRO A 29 -7.99 -15.38 5.09
N GLY A 30 -6.77 -15.50 5.58
CA GLY A 30 -5.90 -16.65 5.32
C GLY A 30 -5.35 -16.79 3.88
N ARG A 31 -5.75 -15.96 2.92
CA ARG A 31 -5.18 -15.96 1.54
C ARG A 31 -3.96 -15.07 1.45
N PHE A 32 -2.96 -15.51 0.69
CA PHE A 32 -1.85 -14.65 0.28
C PHE A 32 -2.32 -13.72 -0.84
N LEU A 33 -2.15 -12.42 -0.62
CA LEU A 33 -2.27 -11.38 -1.62
C LEU A 33 -0.88 -11.02 -2.14
N ARG A 34 -0.83 -10.71 -3.44
CA ARG A 34 0.38 -10.31 -4.15
C ARG A 34 0.11 -8.97 -4.81
N GLN A 35 1.10 -8.08 -4.82
CA GLN A 35 1.02 -6.78 -5.46
C GLN A 35 2.39 -6.43 -6.01
N LEU A 36 2.44 -6.05 -7.28
CA LEU A 36 3.57 -5.31 -7.83
C LEU A 36 3.29 -3.83 -7.57
N ALA A 37 4.16 -3.17 -6.80
CA ALA A 37 3.94 -1.82 -6.32
C ALA A 37 5.09 -0.91 -6.75
N GLU A 38 4.77 0.33 -7.12
CA GLU A 38 5.77 1.36 -7.40
C GLU A 38 5.59 2.55 -6.46
N THR A 39 6.64 2.90 -5.72
CA THR A 39 6.66 4.06 -4.83
C THR A 39 6.88 5.37 -5.62
N PRO A 40 6.62 6.55 -5.03
CA PRO A 40 6.75 7.83 -5.75
C PRO A 40 8.15 8.13 -6.28
N ASP A 41 9.19 7.57 -5.66
CA ASP A 41 10.59 7.63 -6.10
C ASP A 41 10.92 6.67 -7.27
N GLY A 42 9.92 5.94 -7.78
CA GLY A 42 10.06 5.01 -8.91
C GLY A 42 10.60 3.64 -8.54
N ILE A 43 10.89 3.37 -7.26
CA ILE A 43 11.36 2.05 -6.83
C ILE A 43 10.18 1.06 -6.88
N ARG A 44 10.45 -0.14 -7.40
CA ARG A 44 9.46 -1.18 -7.62
C ARG A 44 9.67 -2.35 -6.66
N TYR A 45 8.55 -2.86 -6.16
CA TYR A 45 8.53 -3.89 -5.13
C TYR A 45 7.56 -5.01 -5.47
N LEU A 46 7.92 -6.24 -5.08
CA LEU A 46 6.95 -7.31 -4.85
C LEU A 46 6.48 -7.21 -3.40
N CYS A 47 5.17 -6.99 -3.21
CA CYS A 47 4.52 -6.88 -1.91
C CYS A 47 3.59 -8.08 -1.68
N LEU A 48 3.78 -8.77 -0.56
CA LEU A 48 2.93 -9.85 -0.08
C LEU A 48 2.16 -9.40 1.14
N ALA A 49 0.89 -9.81 1.24
CA ALA A 49 0.09 -9.58 2.42
C ALA A 49 -0.78 -10.80 2.75
N ARG A 50 -0.96 -11.08 4.04
CA ARG A 50 -1.85 -12.14 4.51
C ARG A 50 -2.44 -11.80 5.87
N GLU A 51 -3.73 -12.05 6.03
CA GLU A 51 -4.37 -12.00 7.33
C GLU A 51 -4.07 -13.28 8.12
N ILE A 52 -3.80 -13.11 9.41
CA ILE A 52 -3.58 -14.18 10.37
C ILE A 52 -4.52 -13.96 11.56
N SER A 53 -5.40 -14.95 11.77
CA SER A 53 -6.27 -15.04 12.93
C SER A 53 -5.62 -15.89 14.01
N ALA A 54 -5.49 -15.35 15.21
CA ALA A 54 -5.10 -16.08 16.41
C ALA A 54 -6.38 -16.39 17.23
N PRO A 55 -6.88 -17.64 17.20
CA PRO A 55 -8.12 -18.00 17.88
C PRO A 55 -7.98 -17.87 19.40
N GLY A 56 -9.09 -17.57 20.07
CA GLY A 56 -9.18 -17.60 21.52
C GLY A 56 -9.38 -19.03 22.04
N ALA A 57 -9.12 -19.26 23.34
CA ALA A 57 -9.18 -20.58 23.96
C ALA A 57 -10.60 -21.07 24.31
N ALA A 58 -11.66 -20.32 23.96
CA ALA A 58 -13.04 -20.66 24.28
C ALA A 58 -14.00 -20.12 23.21
N PHE A 59 -15.21 -20.68 23.14
CA PHE A 59 -16.22 -20.33 22.12
C PHE A 59 -16.56 -18.84 22.03
N ARG A 60 -16.60 -18.13 23.17
CA ARG A 60 -16.89 -16.69 23.24
C ARG A 60 -15.64 -15.82 23.38
N ALA A 61 -14.44 -16.41 23.28
CA ALA A 61 -13.21 -15.66 23.43
C ALA A 61 -12.98 -14.76 22.20
N PRO A 62 -12.48 -13.53 22.39
CA PRO A 62 -12.18 -12.64 21.27
C PRO A 62 -11.09 -13.24 20.37
N VAL A 63 -11.29 -13.12 19.06
CA VAL A 63 -10.30 -13.51 18.04
C VAL A 63 -9.43 -12.31 17.71
N ARG A 64 -8.11 -12.47 17.80
CA ARG A 64 -7.17 -11.43 17.39
C ARG A 64 -6.84 -11.63 15.92
N ARG A 65 -7.04 -10.60 15.11
CA ARG A 65 -6.73 -10.61 13.69
C ARG A 65 -5.61 -9.62 13.38
N PHE A 66 -4.66 -10.05 12.57
CA PHE A 66 -3.54 -9.25 12.15
C PHE A 66 -3.37 -9.37 10.63
N ALA A 67 -2.91 -8.31 9.98
CA ALA A 67 -2.37 -8.42 8.63
C ALA A 67 -0.84 -8.36 8.72
N ILE A 68 -0.18 -9.34 8.12
CA ILE A 68 1.28 -9.35 7.95
C ILE A 68 1.56 -9.00 6.50
N ALA A 69 2.46 -8.03 6.31
CA ALA A 69 3.00 -7.70 5.01
C ALA A 69 4.51 -7.94 4.97
N LEU A 70 4.98 -8.43 3.84
CA LEU A 70 6.38 -8.61 3.51
C LEU A 70 6.62 -8.04 2.11
N GLY A 71 7.79 -7.52 1.85
CA GLY A 71 8.12 -7.04 0.51
C GLY A 71 9.62 -7.00 0.27
N CYS A 72 9.98 -7.00 -1.00
CA CYS A 72 11.35 -6.86 -1.47
C CYS A 72 11.36 -6.02 -2.75
N GLU A 73 12.49 -5.38 -3.04
CA GLU A 73 12.69 -4.75 -4.34
C GLU A 73 12.56 -5.79 -5.46
N ILE A 74 12.09 -5.33 -6.63
CA ILE A 74 11.77 -6.22 -7.74
C ILE A 74 12.97 -7.04 -8.23
N SER A 75 14.19 -6.51 -8.04
CA SER A 75 15.47 -7.18 -8.31
C SER A 75 15.64 -8.50 -7.54
N HIS A 76 14.96 -8.66 -6.40
CA HIS A 76 14.99 -9.87 -5.58
C HIS A 76 13.78 -10.78 -5.78
N ALA A 77 12.78 -10.34 -6.56
CA ALA A 77 11.50 -11.05 -6.67
C ALA A 77 11.63 -12.47 -7.23
N SER A 78 12.58 -12.71 -8.14
CA SER A 78 12.82 -14.04 -8.72
C SER A 78 13.23 -15.12 -7.71
N GLN A 79 13.65 -14.72 -6.51
CA GLN A 79 13.98 -15.63 -5.40
C GLN A 79 12.77 -15.96 -4.52
N ILE A 80 11.61 -15.38 -4.82
CA ILE A 80 10.38 -15.51 -4.05
C ILE A 80 9.36 -16.28 -4.90
N VAL A 81 8.95 -17.46 -4.45
CA VAL A 81 7.94 -18.30 -5.14
C VAL A 81 6.63 -17.56 -5.43
N TYR A 82 6.29 -16.55 -4.63
CA TYR A 82 5.08 -15.75 -4.87
C TYR A 82 5.20 -14.83 -6.10
N SER A 83 6.39 -14.66 -6.69
CA SER A 83 6.57 -13.98 -7.97
C SER A 83 6.12 -14.82 -9.17
N ASP A 84 5.94 -16.13 -9.00
CA ASP A 84 5.61 -17.04 -10.09
C ASP A 84 4.33 -16.63 -10.83
N GLY A 85 4.43 -16.61 -12.16
CA GLY A 85 3.33 -16.24 -13.06
C GLY A 85 3.00 -14.74 -13.09
N LEU A 86 3.77 -13.88 -12.42
CA LEU A 86 3.67 -12.44 -12.57
C LEU A 86 4.63 -11.97 -13.69
N ASP A 87 4.15 -11.11 -14.57
CA ASP A 87 5.02 -10.41 -15.51
C ASP A 87 5.65 -9.20 -14.81
N LEU A 88 6.91 -9.37 -14.42
CA LEU A 88 7.72 -8.37 -13.72
C LEU A 88 8.36 -7.35 -14.67
N SER A 89 8.29 -7.58 -15.98
CA SER A 89 8.94 -6.74 -17.00
C SER A 89 8.06 -5.60 -17.47
N ASP A 90 6.74 -5.80 -17.47
CA ASP A 90 5.77 -4.77 -17.84
C ASP A 90 5.54 -3.79 -16.68
N VAL A 91 5.95 -2.54 -16.91
CA VAL A 91 5.78 -1.42 -15.97
C VAL A 91 4.32 -1.16 -15.65
N ALA A 92 3.41 -1.42 -16.59
CA ALA A 92 1.97 -1.20 -16.39
C ALA A 92 1.38 -2.12 -15.30
N ASN A 93 2.04 -3.23 -14.96
CA ASN A 93 1.60 -4.13 -13.90
C ASN A 93 1.87 -3.60 -12.49
N PHE A 94 2.67 -2.54 -12.35
CA PHE A 94 3.01 -1.98 -11.05
C PHE A 94 1.98 -0.92 -10.63
N GLU A 95 1.26 -1.21 -9.55
CA GLU A 95 0.29 -0.29 -8.98
C GLU A 95 1.02 0.92 -8.35
N PRO A 96 0.71 2.16 -8.75
CA PRO A 96 1.35 3.34 -8.21
C PRO A 96 0.84 3.61 -6.78
N ILE A 97 1.65 3.25 -5.78
CA ILE A 97 1.34 3.49 -4.37
C ILE A 97 2.12 4.69 -3.83
N GLY A 98 1.78 5.11 -2.61
CA GLY A 98 2.53 6.08 -1.83
C GLY A 98 3.01 5.50 -0.50
N ILE A 99 3.74 6.30 0.28
CA ILE A 99 4.09 5.95 1.66
C ILE A 99 2.94 6.31 2.61
N SER A 100 2.45 7.55 2.51
CA SER A 100 1.31 8.07 3.26
C SER A 100 0.71 9.25 2.48
N CYS A 101 -0.61 9.42 2.50
CA CYS A 101 -1.27 10.52 1.77
C CYS A 101 -0.71 11.90 2.15
N ARG A 102 -0.30 12.09 3.41
CA ARG A 102 0.22 13.37 3.94
C ARG A 102 1.56 13.80 3.34
N ILE A 103 2.32 12.86 2.77
CA ILE A 103 3.66 13.11 2.20
C ILE A 103 3.80 12.51 0.80
N CYS A 104 2.71 12.09 0.18
CA CYS A 104 2.75 11.47 -1.14
C CYS A 104 2.60 12.53 -2.23
N GLU A 105 3.59 12.62 -3.10
CA GLU A 105 3.68 13.59 -4.19
C GLU A 105 2.80 13.25 -5.42
N ARG A 106 2.20 12.05 -5.47
CA ARG A 106 1.37 11.62 -6.61
C ARG A 106 0.10 12.48 -6.74
N ARG A 107 0.01 13.31 -7.78
CA ARG A 107 -1.08 14.29 -7.95
C ARG A 107 -2.43 13.65 -8.29
N ASN A 108 -2.42 12.61 -9.13
CA ASN A 108 -3.62 11.98 -9.67
C ASN A 108 -4.01 10.68 -8.93
N CYS A 109 -4.04 10.72 -7.59
CA CYS A 109 -4.41 9.56 -6.78
C CYS A 109 -5.90 9.56 -6.43
N HIS A 110 -6.67 8.66 -7.04
CA HIS A 110 -8.12 8.53 -6.82
C HIS A 110 -8.48 8.09 -5.39
N GLN A 111 -7.57 7.42 -4.68
CA GLN A 111 -7.78 6.91 -3.32
C GLN A 111 -7.21 7.86 -2.24
N ARG A 112 -6.77 9.07 -2.61
CA ARG A 112 -6.17 10.02 -1.66
C ARG A 112 -7.18 10.40 -0.57
N SER A 113 -6.85 10.07 0.68
CA SER A 113 -7.76 10.29 1.81
C SER A 113 -7.57 11.65 2.50
N VAL A 114 -6.37 12.24 2.42
CA VAL A 114 -6.06 13.55 3.01
C VAL A 114 -5.11 14.33 2.10
N PRO A 115 -5.13 15.67 2.13
CA PRO A 115 -4.19 16.49 1.39
C PRO A 115 -2.74 16.24 1.87
N PRO A 116 -1.73 16.37 0.97
CA PRO A 116 -0.34 16.45 1.39
C PRO A 116 -0.09 17.69 2.26
N LEU A 117 0.85 17.61 3.20
CA LEU A 117 1.17 18.69 4.13
C LEU A 117 1.96 19.84 3.49
N GLU A 118 2.89 19.51 2.59
CA GLU A 118 3.84 20.46 1.99
C GLU A 118 3.49 20.79 0.54
N SER A 119 2.22 20.64 0.15
CA SER A 119 1.77 20.96 -1.20
C SER A 119 0.77 22.09 -1.18
N GLU A 120 0.92 23.01 -2.12
CA GLU A 120 -0.10 24.01 -2.39
C GLU A 120 -1.36 23.32 -2.97
N LEU A 121 -2.53 23.76 -2.52
CA LEU A 121 -3.81 23.17 -2.89
C LEU A 121 -4.66 24.20 -3.61
N THR A 122 -5.23 23.82 -4.76
CA THR A 122 -6.20 24.64 -5.48
C THR A 122 -7.58 24.04 -5.31
N ILE A 123 -8.57 24.87 -4.97
CA ILE A 123 -9.98 24.46 -4.85
C ILE A 123 -10.78 25.25 -5.88
N ASP A 124 -11.39 24.54 -6.82
CA ASP A 124 -12.34 25.12 -7.77
C ASP A 124 -13.77 24.86 -7.25
N HIS A 125 -14.41 25.91 -6.74
CA HIS A 125 -15.77 25.83 -6.19
C HIS A 125 -16.84 25.46 -7.22
N ASN A 126 -16.56 25.59 -8.52
CA ASN A 126 -17.49 25.27 -9.60
C ASN A 126 -17.29 23.87 -10.18
N ARG A 127 -16.32 23.10 -9.67
CA ARG A 127 -15.98 21.79 -10.22
C ARG A 127 -16.02 20.69 -9.16
N ARG A 128 -16.83 19.66 -9.42
CA ARG A 128 -16.85 18.43 -8.60
C ARG A 128 -15.90 17.38 -9.19
N ARG A 129 -14.92 16.96 -8.41
CA ARG A 129 -14.01 15.84 -8.73
C ARG A 129 -14.05 14.79 -7.62
N THR A 130 -13.34 13.68 -7.80
CA THR A 130 -13.16 12.65 -6.75
C THR A 130 -12.56 13.23 -5.48
N LEU A 131 -11.61 14.17 -5.63
CA LEU A 131 -11.03 14.95 -4.54
C LEU A 131 -11.56 16.39 -4.60
N PRO A 132 -11.82 17.03 -3.45
CA PRO A 132 -12.31 18.42 -3.42
C PRO A 132 -11.22 19.48 -3.65
N TYR A 133 -9.98 19.05 -3.95
CA TYR A 133 -8.83 19.92 -4.20
C TYR A 133 -7.93 19.29 -5.27
N GLU A 134 -7.10 20.12 -5.88
CA GLU A 134 -6.00 19.74 -6.75
C GLU A 134 -4.67 20.00 -6.02
N VAL A 135 -3.75 19.05 -6.13
CA VAL A 135 -2.39 19.21 -5.59
C VAL A 135 -1.57 19.94 -6.64
N ALA A 136 -1.12 21.16 -6.31
CA ALA A 136 -0.30 21.99 -7.18
C ALA A 136 1.05 21.33 -7.48
N GLY A 137 1.69 21.82 -8.53
CA GLY A 137 2.85 21.18 -9.14
C GLY A 137 4.19 21.81 -8.85
#